data_AF-J9GPB3-F1
#
_entry.id   AF-J9GPB3-F1
#
_cell.length_a   1.000
_cell.length_b   1.000
_cell.length_c   1.000
_cell.angle_alpha   90.00
_cell.angle_beta   90.00
_cell.angle_gamma   90.00
#
_symmetry.space_group_name_H-M   'P 1'
#
loop_
_entity.id
_entity.type
_entity.pdbx_description
1 polymer ?
#
loop_
_entity_poly.entity_id
_entity_poly.type
_entity_poly.pdbx_seq_one_letter_code
_entity_poly.pdbx_strand_id
1 'polypeptide(L)' 'MPGKKSEMACDGKQYSGDYLMKVGLSVFTPWTGNSHVLILE' A
#
# COMPACT_ATOMS: atom_id res chain seq x y z
N MET A 1 11.17 -8.20 3.08
CA MET A 1 11.78 -9.42 3.67
C MET A 1 10.83 -10.58 3.46
N PRO A 2 11.30 -11.76 3.03
CA PRO A 2 10.47 -12.96 2.94
C PRO A 2 9.81 -13.25 4.28
N GLY A 3 8.49 -13.45 4.30
CA GLY A 3 7.71 -13.77 5.51
C GLY A 3 7.30 -12.58 6.38
N LYS A 4 7.73 -11.35 6.09
CA LYS A 4 7.25 -10.16 6.80
C LYS A 4 5.95 -9.65 6.16
N LYS A 5 4.85 -9.65 6.92
CA LYS A 5 3.59 -9.03 6.50
C LYS A 5 3.74 -7.50 6.40
N SER A 6 2.93 -6.89 5.54
CA SER A 6 2.91 -5.44 5.38
C SER A 6 2.36 -4.79 6.66
N GLU A 7 3.06 -3.77 7.15
CA GLU A 7 2.57 -2.94 8.26
C GLU A 7 1.80 -1.71 7.73
N MET A 8 1.56 -1.64 6.40
CA MET A 8 0.85 -0.51 5.79
C MET A 8 -0.64 -0.55 6.15
N ALA A 9 -1.22 0.61 6.46
CA ALA A 9 -2.63 0.76 6.83
C ALA A 9 -3.62 0.35 5.71
N CYS A 10 -3.14 0.14 4.48
CA CYS A 10 -3.91 -0.33 3.34
C CYS A 10 -3.89 -1.85 3.14
N ASP A 11 -3.08 -2.59 3.91
CA ASP A 11 -2.99 -4.04 3.79
C ASP A 11 -4.34 -4.71 4.13
N GLY A 12 -4.76 -5.67 3.30
CA GLY A 12 -6.02 -6.41 3.47
C GLY A 12 -7.31 -5.60 3.23
N LYS A 13 -7.23 -4.37 2.73
CA LYS A 13 -8.42 -3.55 2.38
C LYS A 13 -8.70 -3.63 0.89
N GLN A 14 -9.98 -3.67 0.54
CA GLN A 14 -10.44 -3.59 -0.85
C GLN A 14 -10.70 -2.13 -1.23
N TYR A 15 -10.19 -1.73 -2.40
CA TYR A 15 -10.41 -0.41 -2.97
C TYR A 15 -11.00 -0.57 -4.37
N SER A 16 -11.91 0.31 -4.76
CA SER A 16 -12.40 0.34 -6.14
C SER A 16 -11.31 0.86 -7.08
N GLY A 17 -11.32 0.40 -8.33
CA GLY A 17 -10.38 0.91 -9.34
C GLY A 17 -10.49 2.43 -9.52
N ASP A 18 -11.71 2.97 -9.49
CA ASP A 18 -11.95 4.42 -9.58
C ASP A 18 -11.28 5.20 -8.44
N TYR A 19 -11.34 4.68 -7.21
CA TYR A 19 -10.67 5.28 -6.06
C TYR A 19 -9.15 5.24 -6.21
N LEU A 20 -8.59 4.11 -6.67
CA LEU A 20 -7.16 3.98 -6.89
C LEU A 20 -6.65 4.93 -7.99
N MET A 21 -7.46 5.20 -9.01
CA MET A 21 -7.11 6.11 -10.10
C MET A 21 -7.28 7.59 -9.74
N LYS A 22 -8.31 7.94 -8.96
CA LYS A 22 -8.61 9.35 -8.62
C LYS A 22 -7.94 9.83 -7.35
N VAL A 23 -7.81 8.95 -6.34
CA VAL A 23 -7.34 9.30 -4.99
C VAL A 23 -6.00 8.64 -4.70
N GLY A 24 -5.89 7.34 -4.97
CA GLY A 24 -4.68 6.55 -4.70
C GLY A 24 -4.51 6.14 -3.23
N LEU A 25 -3.35 5.53 -2.94
CA LEU A 25 -3.00 5.02 -1.61
C LEU A 25 -1.91 5.88 -0.96
N SER A 26 -2.10 6.21 0.33
CA SER A 26 -1.07 6.85 1.12
C SER A 26 -0.02 5.83 1.55
N VAL A 27 1.05 5.72 0.76
CA VAL A 27 2.16 4.76 0.98
C VAL A 27 3.38 5.40 1.64
N PHE A 28 3.38 6.73 1.82
CA PHE A 28 4.51 7.43 2.43
C PHE A 28 4.54 7.20 3.94
N THR A 29 5.70 6.76 4.41
CA THR A 29 6.05 6.74 5.83
C THR A 29 7.07 7.84 6.08
N PRO A 30 6.82 8.80 6.98
CA PRO A 30 7.57 10.06 7.02
C PRO A 30 9.04 9.91 7.44
N TRP A 31 9.48 8.73 7.89
CA TRP A 31 10.76 8.52 8.58
C TRP A 31 11.64 7.42 7.96
N THR A 32 11.22 6.79 6.86
CA THR A 32 11.98 5.68 6.27
C THR A 32 11.99 5.74 4.74
N GLY A 33 13.18 5.73 4.14
CA GLY A 33 13.39 5.62 2.69
C GLY A 33 13.18 4.19 2.19
N ASN A 34 11.96 3.67 2.34
CA ASN A 34 11.59 2.32 1.96
C ASN A 34 10.88 2.30 0.61
N SER A 35 11.19 1.29 -0.20
CA SER A 35 10.42 0.96 -1.40
C SER A 35 9.28 0.01 -1.05
N HIS A 36 8.09 0.27 -1.60
CA HIS A 36 6.90 -0.56 -1.43
C HIS A 36 6.44 -1.12 -2.77
N VAL A 37 6.08 -2.41 -2.79
CA VAL A 37 5.43 -3.06 -3.95
C VAL A 37 4.08 -3.55 -3.48
N LEU A 38 3.03 -3.17 -4.21
CA LEU A 38 1.64 -3.52 -3.93
C LEU A 38 1.14 -4.42 -5.05
N ILE A 39 0.51 -5.53 -4.68
CA ILE A 39 -0.17 -6.44 -5.61
C ILE A 39 -1.67 -6.31 -5.33
N LEU A 40 -2.44 -6.07 -6.39
CA LEU A 40 -3.89 -5.93 -6.34
C LEU A 40 -4.50 -7.14 -7.06
N GLU A 41 -5.52 -7.75 -6.46
CA GLU A 41 -6.28 -8.88 -7.01
C GLU A 41 -7.70 -8.46 -7.43
#